data_AF-A0A955AUF7-F1
#
_entry.id   AF-A0A955AUF7-F1
#
_cell.length_a   1.000
_cell.length_b   1.000
_cell.length_c   1.000
_cell.angle_alpha   90.00
_cell.angle_beta   90.00
_cell.angle_gamma   90.00
#
_symmetry.space_group_name_H-M   'P 1'
#
loop_
_entity.id
_entity.type
_entity.pdbx_description
1 polymer ?
#
loop_
_entity_poly.entity_id
_entity_poly.type
_entity_poly.pdbx_seq_one_letter_code
_entity_poly.pdbx_strand_id
1 'polypeptide(L)'
;TAFSGRQLGEAFAVLTEMARDKECATVLTLSGAMTVAKQGQIICDLIDRGLISAVISTGALIAHGLTESIGLTHYRYDPRKSDEQLFEQGYNRIYDTLEMESNLNDVEKVVSSLLRTETPPDGLWSSARFCRAIGKRLDEMDDGPGILRSAYQQDVPVFIPAFTDSEIGLDVSIWA
;
A
#
# COMPACT_ATOMS: atom_id res chain seq x y z
N THR A 1 -29.39 9.54 -13.35
CA THR A 1 -29.38 9.12 -11.92
C THR A 1 -29.45 10.34 -11.01
N ALA A 2 -29.79 10.18 -9.72
CA ALA A 2 -29.87 11.25 -8.72
C ALA A 2 -29.00 10.91 -7.48
N PHE A 3 -28.77 11.90 -6.60
CA PHE A 3 -27.93 11.78 -5.39
C PHE A 3 -26.51 11.28 -5.69
N SER A 4 -25.97 10.36 -4.89
CA SER A 4 -24.61 9.82 -5.07
C SER A 4 -24.40 9.14 -6.42
N GLY A 5 -25.45 8.62 -7.05
CA GLY A 5 -25.38 8.07 -8.40
C GLY A 5 -25.11 9.14 -9.49
N ARG A 6 -25.38 10.42 -9.23
CA ARG A 6 -24.97 11.52 -10.10
C ARG A 6 -23.53 11.92 -9.85
N GLN A 7 -23.14 12.05 -8.58
CA GLN A 7 -21.78 12.37 -8.18
C GLN A 7 -20.77 11.34 -8.70
N LEU A 8 -21.12 10.05 -8.70
CA LEU A 8 -20.29 8.99 -9.28
C LEU A 8 -20.11 9.17 -10.80
N GLY A 9 -21.18 9.55 -11.51
CA GLY A 9 -21.11 9.82 -12.95
C GLY A 9 -20.24 11.04 -13.29
N GLU A 10 -20.35 12.10 -12.48
CA GLU A 10 -19.50 13.30 -12.58
C GLU A 10 -18.03 12.97 -12.29
N ALA A 11 -17.74 12.19 -11.24
CA ALA A 11 -16.39 11.72 -10.91
C ALA A 11 -15.79 10.87 -12.04
N PHE A 12 -16.58 9.97 -12.63
CA PHE A 12 -16.15 9.17 -13.78
C PHE A 12 -15.83 10.05 -15.01
N ALA A 13 -16.64 11.07 -15.27
CA ALA A 13 -16.40 11.99 -16.38
C ALA A 13 -15.06 12.75 -16.19
N VAL A 14 -14.82 13.30 -15.00
CA VAL A 14 -13.57 13.99 -14.66
C VAL A 14 -12.36 13.05 -14.76
N LEU A 15 -12.44 11.86 -14.16
CA LEU A 15 -11.35 10.88 -14.24
C LEU A 15 -11.06 10.46 -15.68
N THR A 16 -12.09 10.32 -16.52
CA THR A 16 -11.93 9.96 -17.94
C THR A 16 -11.27 11.09 -18.74
N GLU A 17 -11.61 12.34 -18.44
CA GLU A 17 -10.99 13.51 -19.08
C GLU A 17 -9.50 13.59 -18.73
N MET A 18 -9.17 13.48 -17.43
CA MET A 18 -7.79 13.42 -16.95
C MET A 18 -7.00 12.27 -17.59
N ALA A 19 -7.59 11.08 -17.70
CA ALA A 19 -6.94 9.91 -18.30
C ALA A 19 -6.68 10.04 -19.81
N ARG A 20 -7.46 10.87 -20.51
CA ARG A 20 -7.32 11.09 -21.97
C ARG A 20 -6.36 12.21 -22.31
N ASP A 21 -6.21 13.20 -21.43
CA ASP A 21 -5.28 14.30 -21.60
C ASP A 21 -3.84 13.85 -21.29
N LYS A 22 -2.97 13.90 -22.31
CA LYS A 22 -1.56 13.49 -22.19
C LYS A 22 -0.67 14.52 -21.49
N GLU A 23 -1.14 15.75 -21.37
CA GLU A 23 -0.44 16.83 -20.66
C GLU A 23 -0.88 16.90 -19.19
N CYS A 24 -1.89 16.12 -18.78
CA CYS A 24 -2.40 16.09 -17.42
C CYS A 24 -1.60 15.15 -16.52
N ALA A 25 -0.85 15.71 -15.56
CA ALA A 25 -0.24 14.93 -14.49
C ALA A 25 -1.27 14.58 -13.42
N THR A 26 -1.46 13.29 -13.14
CA THR A 26 -2.46 12.81 -12.17
C THR A 26 -1.78 12.36 -10.89
N VAL A 27 -2.21 12.94 -9.75
CA VAL A 27 -1.75 12.54 -8.42
C VAL A 27 -2.85 11.77 -7.71
N LEU A 28 -2.58 10.52 -7.35
CA LEU A 28 -3.50 9.66 -6.63
C LEU A 28 -3.26 9.78 -5.13
N THR A 29 -4.26 10.28 -4.40
CA THR A 29 -4.22 10.37 -2.94
C THR A 29 -5.08 9.25 -2.33
N LEU A 30 -4.52 8.49 -1.40
CA LEU A 30 -5.12 7.28 -0.85
C LEU A 30 -5.19 7.36 0.68
N SER A 31 -6.33 6.97 1.24
CA SER A 31 -6.55 6.83 2.67
C SER A 31 -7.49 5.66 2.98
N GLY A 32 -7.61 5.32 4.26
CA GLY A 32 -8.42 4.17 4.69
C GLY A 32 -7.76 2.82 4.40
N ALA A 33 -8.56 1.75 4.45
CA ALA A 33 -8.08 0.37 4.41
C ALA A 33 -8.25 -0.28 3.03
N MET A 34 -7.93 0.45 1.94
CA MET A 34 -8.20 -0.01 0.58
C MET A 34 -7.43 -1.27 0.18
N THR A 35 -6.17 -1.40 0.60
CA THR A 35 -5.36 -2.61 0.36
C THR A 35 -5.95 -3.81 1.07
N VAL A 36 -6.30 -3.66 2.35
CA VAL A 36 -6.99 -4.65 3.18
C VAL A 36 -8.35 -5.05 2.56
N ALA A 37 -9.06 -4.08 1.98
CA ALA A 37 -10.33 -4.29 1.26
C ALA A 37 -10.17 -4.84 -0.16
N LYS A 38 -8.98 -5.33 -0.53
CA LYS A 38 -8.64 -5.91 -1.85
C LYS A 38 -8.76 -4.96 -3.04
N GLN A 39 -8.78 -3.66 -2.81
CA GLN A 39 -8.78 -2.64 -3.88
C GLN A 39 -7.36 -2.32 -4.38
N GLY A 40 -6.31 -2.94 -3.80
CA GLY A 40 -4.92 -2.77 -4.22
C GLY A 40 -4.71 -3.03 -5.72
N GLN A 41 -5.37 -4.05 -6.28
CA GLN A 41 -5.25 -4.37 -7.70
C GLN A 41 -5.80 -3.29 -8.62
N ILE A 42 -6.85 -2.57 -8.22
CA ILE A 42 -7.36 -1.42 -8.98
C ILE A 42 -6.27 -0.33 -9.05
N ILE A 43 -5.56 -0.11 -7.94
CA ILE A 43 -4.48 0.87 -7.89
C ILE A 43 -3.29 0.43 -8.76
N CYS A 44 -2.91 -0.85 -8.72
CA CYS A 44 -1.90 -1.42 -9.61
C CYS A 44 -2.28 -1.19 -11.08
N ASP A 45 -3.51 -1.52 -11.48
CA ASP A 45 -4.01 -1.34 -12.84
C ASP A 45 -3.93 0.12 -13.31
N LEU A 46 -4.23 1.09 -12.43
CA LEU A 46 -4.13 2.50 -12.77
C LEU A 46 -2.67 2.93 -13.00
N ILE A 47 -1.74 2.43 -12.16
CA ILE A 47 -0.30 2.69 -12.29
C ILE A 47 0.25 2.05 -13.56
N ASP A 48 -0.04 0.75 -13.78
CA ASP A 48 0.48 -0.04 -14.90
C ASP A 48 0.01 0.47 -16.27
N ARG A 49 -1.14 1.15 -16.31
CA ARG A 49 -1.68 1.81 -17.51
C ARG A 49 -1.14 3.23 -17.72
N GLY A 50 -0.25 3.71 -16.85
CA GLY A 50 0.31 5.05 -16.92
C GLY A 50 -0.70 6.17 -16.63
N LEU A 51 -1.78 5.86 -15.89
CA LEU A 51 -2.81 6.85 -15.54
C LEU A 51 -2.42 7.69 -14.31
N ILE A 52 -1.44 7.24 -13.53
CA ILE A 52 -1.01 7.88 -12.30
C ILE A 52 0.44 8.33 -12.43
N SER A 53 0.69 9.60 -12.15
CA SER A 53 2.03 10.21 -12.19
C SER A 53 2.72 10.22 -10.83
N ALA A 54 1.95 10.20 -9.73
CA ALA A 54 2.47 10.08 -8.37
C ALA A 54 1.39 9.53 -7.43
N VAL A 55 1.81 8.85 -6.36
CA VAL A 55 0.92 8.36 -5.31
C VAL A 55 1.26 9.02 -3.98
N ILE A 56 0.25 9.43 -3.23
CA ILE A 56 0.38 9.88 -1.84
C ILE A 56 -0.54 9.02 -0.99
N SER A 57 0.02 8.34 0.02
CA SER A 57 -0.70 7.39 0.85
C SER A 57 -0.41 7.56 2.34
N THR A 58 -1.25 6.96 3.18
CA THR A 58 -0.90 6.69 4.58
C THR A 58 0.07 5.51 4.68
N GLY A 59 0.83 5.44 5.78
CA GLY A 59 1.79 4.36 6.01
C GLY A 59 1.08 3.02 6.24
N ALA A 60 -0.01 3.02 7.02
CA ALA A 60 -0.82 1.83 7.26
C ALA A 60 -1.29 1.16 5.95
N LEU A 61 -1.80 1.93 4.97
CA LEU A 61 -2.25 1.36 3.70
C LEU A 61 -1.11 0.64 2.97
N ILE A 62 0.08 1.23 2.95
CA ILE A 62 1.27 0.62 2.33
C ILE A 62 1.75 -0.60 3.13
N ALA A 63 1.75 -0.53 4.46
CA ALA A 63 2.13 -1.63 5.35
C ALA A 63 1.23 -2.85 5.15
N HIS A 64 -0.08 -2.70 5.28
CA HIS A 64 -1.02 -3.80 5.07
C HIS A 64 -1.04 -4.27 3.61
N GLY A 65 -0.79 -3.38 2.64
CA GLY A 65 -0.64 -3.78 1.23
C GLY A 65 0.61 -4.62 0.98
N LEU A 66 1.68 -4.41 1.76
CA LEU A 66 2.91 -5.17 1.67
C LEU A 66 2.70 -6.62 2.09
N THR A 67 1.89 -6.87 3.13
CA THR A 67 1.45 -8.22 3.54
C THR A 67 0.96 -9.05 2.35
N GLU A 68 0.09 -8.50 1.51
CA GLU A 68 -0.41 -9.22 0.32
C GLU A 68 0.64 -9.34 -0.78
N SER A 69 1.48 -8.31 -0.93
CA SER A 69 2.53 -8.28 -1.94
C SER A 69 3.62 -9.33 -1.70
N ILE A 70 3.74 -9.84 -0.47
CA ILE A 70 4.64 -10.94 -0.09
C ILE A 70 3.92 -12.30 0.01
N GLY A 71 2.72 -12.40 -0.58
CA GLY A 71 1.97 -13.65 -0.69
C GLY A 71 1.12 -14.03 0.53
N LEU A 72 1.03 -13.18 1.55
CA LEU A 72 0.17 -13.40 2.71
C LEU A 72 -1.24 -12.86 2.47
N THR A 73 -2.17 -13.16 3.37
CA THR A 73 -3.60 -12.93 3.11
C THR A 73 -4.34 -12.36 4.32
N HIS A 74 -5.26 -11.45 4.04
CA HIS A 74 -6.30 -10.97 4.96
C HIS A 74 -7.54 -11.85 4.91
N TYR A 75 -8.24 -11.96 6.04
CA TYR A 75 -9.41 -12.82 6.21
C TYR A 75 -10.66 -12.02 6.53
N ARG A 76 -11.83 -12.55 6.15
CA ARG A 76 -13.11 -11.95 6.55
C ARG A 76 -13.34 -12.14 8.06
N TYR A 77 -13.75 -11.08 8.74
CA TYR A 77 -14.15 -11.14 10.15
C TYR A 77 -15.51 -11.86 10.33
N ASP A 78 -15.60 -12.66 11.39
CA ASP A 78 -16.87 -13.21 11.89
C ASP A 78 -17.39 -12.33 13.03
N PRO A 79 -18.51 -11.60 12.86
CA PRO A 79 -19.07 -10.70 13.87
C PRO A 79 -19.43 -11.34 15.22
N ARG A 80 -19.42 -12.67 15.31
CA ARG A 80 -19.66 -13.41 16.56
C ARG A 80 -18.42 -13.53 17.44
N LYS A 81 -17.23 -13.23 16.92
CA LYS A 81 -15.97 -13.27 17.69
C LYS A 81 -15.70 -11.93 18.35
N SER A 82 -15.35 -11.95 19.64
CA SER A 82 -14.92 -10.73 20.35
C SER A 82 -13.46 -10.39 20.05
N ASP A 83 -13.06 -9.14 20.31
CA ASP A 83 -11.69 -8.70 20.09
C ASP A 83 -10.70 -9.43 21.01
N GLU A 84 -11.12 -9.83 22.21
CA GLU A 84 -10.30 -10.65 23.11
C GLU A 84 -10.01 -12.03 22.53
N GLN A 85 -11.04 -12.67 21.92
CA GLN A 85 -10.85 -13.97 21.26
C GLN A 85 -9.95 -13.86 20.03
N LEU A 86 -10.05 -12.76 19.29
CA LEU A 86 -9.17 -12.50 18.14
C LEU A 86 -7.73 -12.28 18.59
N PHE A 87 -7.53 -11.50 19.67
CA PHE A 87 -6.21 -11.27 20.26
C PHE A 87 -5.56 -12.57 20.72
N GLU A 88 -6.28 -13.43 21.45
CA GLU A 88 -5.79 -14.75 21.87
C GLU A 88 -5.43 -15.66 20.67
N GLN A 89 -6.09 -15.45 19.52
CA GLN A 89 -5.83 -16.16 18.27
C GLN A 89 -4.72 -15.51 17.42
N GLY A 90 -4.18 -14.35 17.84
CA GLY A 90 -3.15 -13.61 17.11
C GLY A 90 -3.68 -12.86 15.87
N TYR A 91 -4.94 -12.43 15.89
CA TYR A 91 -5.53 -11.63 14.82
C TYR A 91 -5.71 -10.16 15.22
N ASN A 92 -5.28 -9.27 14.33
CA ASN A 92 -5.62 -7.85 14.36
C ASN A 92 -6.87 -7.61 13.52
N ARG A 93 -7.85 -6.89 14.08
CA ARG A 93 -9.09 -6.57 13.38
C ARG A 93 -9.04 -5.17 12.77
N ILE A 94 -9.29 -5.10 11.46
CA ILE A 94 -9.47 -3.89 10.68
C ILE A 94 -10.91 -3.86 10.19
N TYR A 95 -11.79 -3.28 11.01
CA TYR A 95 -13.25 -3.27 10.80
C TYR A 95 -13.85 -4.69 10.61
N ASP A 96 -14.14 -5.09 9.37
CA ASP A 96 -14.72 -6.38 8.97
C ASP A 96 -13.69 -7.32 8.32
N THR A 97 -12.41 -6.98 8.43
CA THR A 97 -11.27 -7.76 7.93
C THR A 97 -10.30 -8.07 9.07
N LEU A 98 -9.61 -9.19 8.97
CA LEU A 98 -8.61 -9.68 9.92
C LEU A 98 -7.26 -9.81 9.23
N GLU A 99 -6.21 -9.42 9.94
CA GLU A 99 -4.81 -9.68 9.60
C GLU A 99 -4.19 -10.51 10.72
N MET A 100 -3.31 -11.46 10.36
CA MET A 100 -2.60 -12.23 11.38
C MET A 100 -1.40 -11.41 11.86
N GLU A 101 -1.22 -11.26 13.17
CA GLU A 101 -0.07 -10.56 13.76
C GLU A 101 1.26 -11.13 13.24
N SER A 102 1.33 -12.44 13.03
CA SER A 102 2.52 -13.08 12.48
C SER A 102 2.88 -12.62 11.07
N ASN A 103 1.91 -12.14 10.28
CA ASN A 103 2.20 -11.60 8.94
C ASN A 103 3.03 -10.31 9.03
N LEU A 104 2.79 -9.49 10.06
CA LEU A 104 3.55 -8.27 10.29
C LEU A 104 5.02 -8.58 10.63
N ASN A 105 5.29 -9.70 11.30
CA ASN A 105 6.67 -10.18 11.50
C ASN A 105 7.35 -10.57 10.18
N ASP A 106 6.61 -11.05 9.19
CA ASP A 106 7.19 -11.35 7.86
C ASP A 106 7.43 -10.08 7.05
N VAL A 107 6.55 -9.08 7.19
CA VAL A 107 6.79 -7.72 6.66
C VAL A 107 8.05 -7.11 7.28
N GLU A 108 8.22 -7.21 8.60
CA GLU A 108 9.41 -6.73 9.31
C GLU A 108 10.69 -7.34 8.74
N LYS A 109 10.72 -8.64 8.47
CA LYS A 109 11.90 -9.31 7.87
C LYS A 109 12.28 -8.74 6.50
N VAL A 110 11.29 -8.34 5.71
CA VAL A 110 11.53 -7.71 4.40
C VAL A 110 12.14 -6.33 4.61
N VAL A 111 11.59 -5.53 5.53
CA VAL A 111 12.09 -4.20 5.87
C VAL A 111 13.51 -4.27 6.43
N SER A 112 13.77 -5.16 7.39
CA SER A 112 15.07 -5.30 8.04
C SER A 112 16.12 -5.85 7.09
N SER A 113 15.76 -6.82 6.23
CA SER A 113 16.63 -7.28 5.14
C SER A 113 16.99 -6.11 4.21
N LEU A 114 16.01 -5.32 3.79
CA LEU A 114 16.23 -4.18 2.91
C LEU A 114 17.21 -3.18 3.53
N LEU A 115 16.96 -2.72 4.76
CA LEU A 115 17.81 -1.72 5.45
C LEU A 115 19.23 -2.22 5.70
N ARG A 116 19.46 -3.53 5.81
CA ARG A 116 20.80 -4.12 5.95
C ARG A 116 21.56 -4.21 4.63
N THR A 117 20.85 -4.27 3.50
CA THR A 117 21.44 -4.55 2.19
C THR A 117 21.50 -3.34 1.26
N GLU A 118 20.68 -2.33 1.51
CA GLU A 118 20.55 -1.14 0.66
C GLU A 118 20.90 0.11 1.48
N THR A 119 21.67 1.01 0.87
CA THR A 119 22.00 2.31 1.44
C THR A 119 21.69 3.40 0.42
N PRO A 120 20.97 4.47 0.79
CA PRO A 120 20.70 5.57 -0.11
C PRO A 120 22.02 6.28 -0.51
N PRO A 121 22.15 6.80 -1.75
CA PRO A 121 23.41 7.33 -2.26
C PRO A 121 24.03 8.48 -1.43
N ASP A 122 23.20 9.26 -0.75
CA ASP A 122 23.58 10.38 0.12
C ASP A 122 23.41 10.05 1.62
N GLY A 123 23.14 8.78 1.96
CA GLY A 123 22.94 8.33 3.33
C GLY A 123 21.57 8.69 3.93
N LEU A 124 20.67 9.34 3.20
CA LEU A 124 19.38 9.79 3.72
C LEU A 124 18.20 9.00 3.16
N TRP A 125 17.44 8.37 4.06
CA TRP A 125 16.14 7.78 3.71
C TRP A 125 15.05 8.85 3.66
N SER A 126 14.16 8.71 2.68
CA SER A 126 12.86 9.39 2.64
C SER A 126 11.79 8.34 2.38
N SER A 127 10.53 8.62 2.69
CA SER A 127 9.44 7.67 2.43
C SER A 127 9.37 7.25 0.97
N ALA A 128 9.63 8.18 0.03
CA ALA A 128 9.69 7.87 -1.40
C ALA A 128 10.84 6.94 -1.78
N ARG A 129 12.05 7.18 -1.25
CA ARG A 129 13.21 6.31 -1.50
C ARG A 129 13.01 4.93 -0.90
N PHE A 130 12.47 4.88 0.31
CA PHE A 130 12.14 3.63 1.00
C PHE A 130 11.08 2.83 0.23
N CYS A 131 9.97 3.46 -0.15
CA CYS A 131 8.93 2.83 -0.96
C CYS A 131 9.47 2.30 -2.29
N ARG A 132 10.34 3.07 -2.97
CA ARG A 132 11.00 2.62 -4.21
C ARG A 132 11.90 1.42 -3.98
N ALA A 133 12.67 1.41 -2.90
CA ALA A 133 13.56 0.29 -2.58
C ALA A 133 12.77 -0.98 -2.26
N ILE A 134 11.67 -0.88 -1.51
CA ILE A 134 10.75 -2.01 -1.28
C ILE A 134 10.13 -2.48 -2.60
N GLY A 135 9.69 -1.56 -3.45
CA GLY A 135 9.14 -1.89 -4.78
C GLY A 135 10.13 -2.68 -5.65
N LYS A 136 11.41 -2.30 -5.65
CA LYS A 136 12.49 -3.06 -6.30
C LYS A 136 12.60 -4.47 -5.75
N ARG A 137 12.61 -4.62 -4.42
CA ARG A 137 12.71 -5.94 -3.77
C ARG A 137 11.51 -6.84 -4.12
N LEU A 138 10.30 -6.28 -4.13
CA LEU A 138 9.09 -7.01 -4.53
C LEU A 138 9.13 -7.45 -6.00
N ASP A 139 9.73 -6.63 -6.87
CA ASP A 139 9.93 -7.00 -8.27
C ASP A 139 10.93 -8.15 -8.44
N GLU A 140 11.98 -8.18 -7.63
CA GLU A 140 12.95 -9.28 -7.57
C GLU A 140 12.34 -10.59 -7.04
N MET A 141 11.40 -10.50 -6.09
CA MET A 141 10.70 -11.66 -5.50
C MET A 141 9.67 -12.27 -6.45
N ASP A 142 8.96 -11.44 -7.22
CA ASP A 142 7.91 -11.84 -8.16
C ASP A 142 6.75 -12.67 -7.55
N ASP A 143 6.43 -12.44 -6.27
CA ASP A 143 5.38 -13.19 -5.55
C ASP A 143 3.94 -12.73 -5.88
N GLY A 144 3.79 -11.63 -6.62
CA GLY A 144 2.48 -11.12 -7.05
C GLY A 144 2.44 -9.64 -7.39
N PRO A 145 1.24 -9.11 -7.73
CA PRO A 145 1.05 -7.67 -7.93
C PRO A 145 1.04 -6.94 -6.59
N GLY A 146 1.57 -5.72 -6.57
CA GLY A 146 1.58 -4.87 -5.38
C GLY A 146 1.82 -3.42 -5.77
N ILE A 147 1.20 -2.48 -5.05
CA ILE A 147 1.24 -1.04 -5.38
C ILE A 147 2.68 -0.56 -5.54
N LEU A 148 3.57 -0.93 -4.60
CA LEU A 148 4.97 -0.53 -4.64
C LEU A 148 5.75 -1.19 -5.79
N ARG A 149 5.41 -2.42 -6.16
CA ARG A 149 6.02 -3.13 -7.30
C ARG A 149 5.63 -2.46 -8.61
N SER A 150 4.34 -2.25 -8.86
CA SER A 150 3.84 -1.52 -10.04
C SER A 150 4.44 -0.12 -10.11
N ALA A 151 4.49 0.59 -8.98
CA ALA A 151 5.09 1.92 -8.92
C ALA A 151 6.59 1.92 -9.26
N TYR A 152 7.34 0.91 -8.79
CA TYR A 152 8.75 0.74 -9.16
C TYR A 152 8.93 0.49 -10.65
N GLN A 153 8.15 -0.44 -11.24
CA GLN A 153 8.23 -0.79 -12.65
C GLN A 153 7.88 0.38 -13.59
N GLN A 154 6.92 1.22 -13.18
CA GLN A 154 6.44 2.37 -13.97
C GLN A 154 7.12 3.70 -13.60
N ASP A 155 8.14 3.67 -12.75
CA ASP A 155 8.85 4.86 -12.27
C ASP A 155 7.95 5.91 -11.58
N VAL A 156 6.87 5.47 -10.93
CA VAL A 156 5.92 6.32 -10.20
C VAL A 156 6.37 6.50 -8.75
N PRO A 157 6.61 7.72 -8.26
CA PRO A 157 6.96 7.93 -6.87
C PRO A 157 5.76 7.74 -5.94
N VAL A 158 6.00 7.07 -4.80
CA VAL A 158 5.02 6.86 -3.73
C VAL A 158 5.48 7.60 -2.48
N PHE A 159 4.68 8.55 -2.00
CA PHE A 159 4.98 9.33 -0.81
C PHE A 159 4.11 8.90 0.36
N ILE A 160 4.74 8.80 1.54
CA ILE A 160 4.04 8.62 2.80
C ILE A 160 4.43 9.81 3.70
N PRO A 161 3.57 10.84 3.81
CA PRO A 161 3.89 12.01 4.64
C PRO A 161 3.95 11.68 6.14
N ALA A 162 3.00 10.88 6.63
CA ALA A 162 2.96 10.40 8.01
C ALA A 162 3.59 9.00 8.11
N PHE A 163 4.87 8.89 7.76
CA PHE A 163 5.56 7.58 7.69
C PHE A 163 5.64 6.87 9.04
N THR A 164 5.94 7.61 10.10
CA THR A 164 6.11 7.07 11.46
C THR A 164 4.80 6.58 12.09
N ASP A 165 3.65 6.93 11.50
CA ASP A 165 2.33 6.45 11.92
C ASP A 165 1.97 5.17 11.14
N SER A 166 2.83 4.16 11.23
CA SER A 166 2.63 2.86 10.60
C SER A 166 3.56 1.78 11.14
N GLU A 167 3.20 0.51 10.93
CA GLU A 167 4.04 -0.65 11.28
C GLU A 167 5.43 -0.57 10.61
N ILE A 168 5.48 -0.21 9.33
CA ILE A 168 6.76 0.00 8.62
C ILE A 168 7.58 1.12 9.29
N GLY A 169 6.93 2.16 9.80
CA GLY A 169 7.59 3.21 10.57
C GLY A 169 8.25 2.69 11.85
N LEU A 170 7.59 1.74 12.54
CA LEU A 170 8.14 1.04 13.69
C LEU A 170 9.32 0.16 13.28
N ASP A 171 9.18 -0.64 12.23
CA ASP A 171 10.26 -1.52 11.72
C ASP A 171 11.52 -0.71 11.39
N VAL A 172 11.37 0.40 10.67
CA VAL A 172 12.49 1.29 10.37
C VAL A 172 13.12 1.83 11.66
N SER A 173 12.33 2.21 12.67
CA SER A 173 12.87 2.74 13.92
C SER A 173 13.67 1.73 14.75
N ILE A 174 13.43 0.42 14.54
CA ILE A 174 14.16 -0.65 15.23
C ILE A 174 15.50 -0.94 14.53
N TRP A 175 15.58 -0.74 13.21
CA TRP A 175 16.73 -1.18 12.40
C TRP A 175 17.57 -0.06 11.77
N ALA A 176 17.08 1.18 11.75
CA ALA A 176 17.77 2.34 11.18
C ALA A 176 18.78 3.00 12.14
#